data_AF-A0A7Y3FN85-F1
#
_entry.id   AF-A0A7Y3FN85-F1
#
_cell.length_a   1.000
_cell.length_b   1.000
_cell.length_c   1.000
_cell.angle_alpha   90.00
_cell.angle_beta   90.00
_cell.angle_gamma   90.00
#
_symmetry.space_group_name_H-M   'P 1'
#
loop_
_entity.id
_entity.type
_entity.pdbx_description
1 polymer ?
#
loop_
_entity_poly.entity_id
_entity_poly.type
_entity_poly.pdbx_seq_one_letter_code
_entity_poly.pdbx_strand_id
1 'polypeptide(L)'
;MARKLAPRMAFALISTLTVVACGNVLVQVEPVNTPSEAVVEVETTVAVTATTTAPGVCDSTFSISSEGVVEDDRLDEISGVAWASADPGVLWVHNDSGDVPRVFAVGLDGQTKSVHELAGAKARDWEDMAISDGVVYIGDIG
;
A
#
# COMPACT_ATOMS: atom_id res chain seq x y z
N MET A 1 -33.20 36.98 -21.10
CA MET A 1 -32.45 35.83 -21.67
C MET A 1 -31.08 35.79 -21.01
N ALA A 2 -30.81 34.79 -20.16
CA ALA A 2 -29.49 34.57 -19.57
C ALA A 2 -29.11 33.11 -19.87
N ARG A 3 -28.02 32.89 -20.62
CA ARG A 3 -27.54 31.55 -20.98
C ARG A 3 -26.78 30.97 -19.79
N LYS A 4 -27.29 29.86 -19.26
CA LYS A 4 -26.64 28.99 -18.28
C LYS A 4 -25.46 28.31 -18.97
N LEU A 5 -24.21 28.65 -18.62
CA LEU A 5 -23.05 27.83 -19.01
C LEU A 5 -22.97 26.63 -18.06
N ALA A 6 -23.14 25.43 -18.61
CA ALA A 6 -22.77 24.19 -17.93
C ALA A 6 -21.27 23.94 -18.14
N PRO A 7 -20.50 23.53 -17.12
CA PRO A 7 -19.14 23.08 -17.33
C PRO A 7 -19.17 21.76 -18.10
N ARG A 8 -18.53 21.73 -19.27
CA ARG A 8 -18.28 20.50 -20.02
C ARG A 8 -17.07 19.82 -19.39
N MET A 9 -17.31 18.93 -18.43
CA MET A 9 -16.28 18.06 -17.87
C MET A 9 -16.04 16.93 -18.87
N ALA A 10 -14.90 16.97 -19.55
CA ALA A 10 -14.41 15.85 -20.33
C ALA A 10 -13.78 14.84 -19.36
N PHE A 11 -14.47 13.73 -19.10
CA PHE A 11 -13.85 12.56 -18.47
C PHE A 11 -13.12 11.76 -19.56
N ALA A 12 -11.80 11.73 -19.48
CA ALA A 12 -10.99 10.71 -20.12
C ALA A 12 -10.35 9.88 -19.00
N LEU A 13 -11.10 8.90 -18.49
CA LEU A 13 -10.54 7.80 -17.73
C LEU A 13 -10.28 6.67 -18.72
N ILE A 14 -9.10 6.68 -19.31
CA ILE A 14 -8.49 5.48 -19.85
C ILE A 14 -7.19 5.30 -19.07
N SER A 15 -7.27 4.56 -17.98
CA SER A 15 -6.13 3.76 -17.57
C SER A 15 -6.63 2.33 -17.52
N THR A 16 -6.58 1.67 -18.67
CA THR A 16 -6.61 0.21 -18.72
C THR A 16 -5.44 -0.28 -17.87
N LEU A 17 -5.72 -0.89 -16.72
CA LEU A 17 -4.75 -1.73 -16.03
C LEU A 17 -4.53 -2.95 -16.93
N THR A 18 -3.56 -2.85 -17.84
CA THR A 18 -3.13 -3.97 -18.65
C THR A 18 -2.31 -4.88 -17.73
N VAL A 19 -2.91 -5.95 -17.24
CA VAL A 19 -2.15 -7.05 -16.62
C VAL A 19 -1.36 -7.73 -17.74
N VAL A 20 -0.16 -7.21 -18.01
CA VAL A 20 0.80 -7.91 -18.86
C VAL A 20 1.34 -9.05 -18.01
N ALA A 21 0.85 -10.24 -18.26
CA ALA A 21 1.45 -11.43 -17.73
C ALA A 21 2.88 -11.54 -18.32
N CYS A 22 3.89 -11.24 -17.52
CA CYS A 22 5.27 -11.55 -17.84
C CYS A 22 5.51 -13.01 -17.46
N GLY A 23 6.14 -13.80 -18.33
CA GLY A 23 6.76 -15.06 -17.89
C GLY A 23 7.82 -14.79 -16.81
N ASN A 24 8.34 -15.85 -16.17
CA ASN A 24 9.29 -15.85 -15.04
C ASN A 24 9.91 -14.47 -14.71
N VAL A 25 9.25 -13.72 -13.83
CA VAL A 25 9.81 -12.50 -13.23
C VAL A 25 10.92 -12.95 -12.29
N LEU A 26 12.16 -12.55 -12.57
CA LEU A 26 13.27 -12.72 -11.65
C LEU A 26 13.17 -11.60 -10.60
N VAL A 27 12.64 -11.94 -9.43
CA VAL A 27 12.63 -11.03 -8.27
C VAL A 27 14.01 -11.12 -7.62
N GLN A 28 14.79 -10.04 -7.69
CA GLN A 28 16.00 -9.92 -6.89
C GLN A 28 15.63 -9.24 -5.56
N VAL A 29 15.71 -10.01 -4.47
CA VAL A 29 15.56 -9.51 -3.11
C VAL A 29 16.96 -9.29 -2.56
N GLU A 30 17.33 -8.04 -2.29
CA GLU A 30 18.59 -7.74 -1.60
C GLU A 30 18.38 -8.00 -0.09
N PRO A 31 19.28 -8.74 0.58
CA PRO A 31 19.13 -9.02 2.00
C PRO A 31 19.32 -7.73 2.82
N VAL A 32 18.35 -7.42 3.68
CA VAL A 32 18.57 -6.47 4.77
C VAL A 32 19.61 -7.06 5.72
N ASN A 33 20.50 -6.20 6.24
CA ASN A 33 21.52 -6.53 7.22
C ASN A 33 20.91 -6.95 8.58
N THR A 34 20.17 -8.06 8.60
CA THR A 34 19.60 -8.66 9.80
C THR A 34 20.57 -9.71 10.35
N PRO A 35 20.91 -9.70 11.65
CA PRO A 35 21.71 -10.76 12.26
C PRO A 35 21.01 -12.12 12.07
N SER A 36 21.78 -13.09 11.60
CA SER A 36 21.41 -14.50 11.38
C SER A 36 20.61 -15.11 12.53
N GLU A 37 19.30 -15.27 12.37
CA GLU A 37 18.49 -16.41 12.87
C GLU A 37 17.02 -16.24 12.43
N ALA A 38 16.73 -16.56 11.15
CA ALA A 38 15.43 -17.03 10.60
C ALA A 38 15.32 -16.61 9.11
N VAL A 39 16.02 -17.32 8.22
CA VAL A 39 15.73 -17.24 6.79
C VAL A 39 14.59 -18.22 6.52
N VAL A 40 13.37 -17.71 6.34
CA VAL A 40 12.25 -18.51 5.80
C VAL A 40 12.30 -18.33 4.29
N GLU A 41 12.74 -19.36 3.56
CA GLU A 41 12.62 -19.37 2.11
C GLU A 41 11.15 -19.60 1.74
N VAL A 42 10.46 -18.55 1.30
CA VAL A 42 9.09 -18.64 0.82
C VAL A 42 9.12 -18.82 -0.70
N GLU A 43 9.09 -20.07 -1.16
CA GLU A 43 8.85 -20.36 -2.58
C GLU A 43 7.33 -20.31 -2.86
N THR A 44 6.83 -19.18 -3.36
CA THR A 44 5.47 -19.10 -3.92
C THR A 44 5.53 -19.10 -5.44
N THR A 45 5.18 -20.23 -6.05
CA THR A 45 5.12 -20.37 -7.52
C THR A 45 3.73 -19.96 -8.01
N VAL A 46 3.60 -18.77 -8.61
CA VAL A 46 2.38 -18.34 -9.31
C VAL A 46 2.56 -18.61 -10.81
N ALA A 47 1.79 -19.56 -11.35
CA ALA A 47 1.76 -19.80 -12.79
C ALA A 47 0.82 -18.78 -13.46
N VAL A 48 1.38 -17.88 -14.27
CA VAL A 48 0.63 -16.90 -15.06
C VAL A 48 0.76 -17.24 -16.56
N THR A 49 -0.35 -17.54 -17.22
CA THR A 49 -0.38 -17.77 -18.68
C THR A 49 -0.59 -16.45 -19.41
N ALA A 50 0.46 -15.97 -20.09
CA ALA A 50 0.42 -14.75 -20.90
C ALA A 50 0.23 -15.07 -22.39
N THR A 51 -0.73 -14.43 -23.07
CA THR A 51 -0.96 -14.63 -24.52
C THR A 51 -0.69 -13.42 -25.42
N THR A 52 -0.12 -12.32 -24.91
CA THR A 52 0.29 -11.19 -25.78
C THR A 52 1.52 -10.49 -25.24
N THR A 53 2.65 -10.68 -25.92
CA THR A 53 3.92 -10.01 -25.64
C THR A 53 3.87 -8.57 -26.18
N ALA A 54 3.82 -7.57 -25.29
CA ALA A 54 4.21 -6.21 -25.64
C ALA A 54 5.73 -6.08 -25.41
N PRO A 55 6.57 -5.95 -26.46
CA PRO A 55 8.00 -5.82 -26.27
C PRO A 55 8.30 -4.50 -25.54
N GLY A 56 9.03 -4.60 -24.42
CA GLY A 56 9.47 -3.45 -23.60
C GLY A 56 8.92 -3.40 -22.17
N VAL A 57 7.81 -4.07 -21.87
CA VAL A 57 7.30 -4.17 -20.47
C VAL A 57 8.02 -5.29 -19.72
N CYS A 58 8.34 -6.37 -20.42
CA CYS A 58 8.97 -7.57 -19.85
C CYS A 58 10.49 -7.46 -19.60
N ASP A 59 11.11 -6.32 -19.89
CA ASP A 59 12.55 -6.06 -19.66
C ASP A 59 12.76 -5.15 -18.43
N SER A 60 11.71 -4.95 -17.63
CA SER A 60 11.80 -4.21 -16.38
C SER A 60 12.19 -5.16 -15.24
N THR A 61 13.37 -4.94 -14.68
CA THR A 61 13.73 -5.49 -13.37
C THR A 61 13.07 -4.63 -12.29
N PHE A 62 12.30 -5.27 -11.41
CA PHE A 62 11.83 -4.63 -10.17
C PHE A 62 12.76 -5.07 -9.04
N SER A 63 13.34 -4.10 -8.34
CA SER A 63 14.13 -4.34 -7.14
C SER A 63 13.22 -4.20 -5.92
N ILE A 64 13.16 -5.24 -5.10
CA ILE A 64 12.53 -5.15 -3.78
C ILE A 64 13.64 -4.92 -2.76
N SER A 65 13.62 -3.77 -2.13
CA SER A 65 14.42 -3.47 -0.94
C SER A 65 13.50 -3.37 0.26
N SER A 66 13.99 -3.80 1.42
CA SER A 66 13.37 -3.44 2.70
C SER A 66 14.06 -2.18 3.21
N GLU A 67 13.25 -1.16 3.49
CA GLU A 67 13.71 0.20 3.86
C GLU A 67 13.83 0.37 5.38
N GLY A 68 13.12 -0.44 6.17
CA GLY A 68 13.05 -0.32 7.62
C GLY A 68 12.25 -1.43 8.28
N VAL A 69 12.31 -1.48 9.62
CA VAL A 69 11.57 -2.43 10.46
C VAL A 69 10.74 -1.63 11.46
N VAL A 70 9.45 -1.92 11.54
CA VAL A 70 8.57 -1.31 12.54
C VAL A 70 8.76 -2.06 13.86
N GLU A 71 9.28 -1.36 14.88
CA GLU A 71 9.56 -1.91 16.21
C GLU A 71 8.63 -1.34 17.30
N ASP A 72 7.59 -0.60 16.92
CA ASP A 72 6.62 -0.06 17.86
C ASP A 72 5.67 -1.16 18.32
N ASP A 73 5.80 -1.61 19.58
CA ASP A 73 4.96 -2.67 20.17
C ASP A 73 3.45 -2.40 20.13
N ARG A 74 3.04 -1.15 19.83
CA ARG A 74 1.62 -0.81 19.63
C ARG A 74 1.12 -1.16 18.22
N LEU A 75 2.01 -1.55 17.30
CA LEU A 75 1.75 -1.94 15.92
C LEU A 75 2.07 -3.44 15.74
N ASP A 76 1.37 -4.28 16.48
CA ASP A 76 1.59 -5.73 16.54
C ASP A 76 0.79 -6.52 15.47
N GLU A 77 -0.18 -5.89 14.81
CA GLU A 77 -1.03 -6.53 13.80
C GLU A 77 -1.44 -5.54 12.69
N ILE A 78 -0.48 -5.00 11.93
CA ILE A 78 -0.77 -4.07 10.83
C ILE A 78 -1.52 -4.77 9.71
N SER A 79 -2.76 -4.35 9.43
CA SER A 79 -3.60 -4.87 8.35
C SER A 79 -3.68 -3.92 7.15
N GLY A 80 -3.76 -2.59 7.39
CA GLY A 80 -3.86 -1.58 6.34
C GLY A 80 -2.66 -0.65 6.26
N VAL A 81 -2.32 -0.23 5.02
CA VAL A 81 -1.28 0.77 4.73
C VAL A 81 -1.68 1.69 3.59
N ALA A 82 -1.46 2.99 3.76
CA ALA A 82 -1.62 3.99 2.70
C ALA A 82 -0.48 4.99 2.68
N TRP A 83 -0.12 5.46 1.49
CA TRP A 83 0.76 6.60 1.33
C TRP A 83 -0.08 7.85 0.98
N ALA A 84 0.06 8.90 1.79
CA ALA A 84 -0.45 10.22 1.45
C ALA A 84 0.58 10.98 0.59
N SER A 85 0.22 11.39 -0.63
CA SER A 85 1.14 12.16 -1.50
C SER A 85 1.58 13.51 -0.90
N ALA A 86 0.81 14.04 0.06
CA ALA A 86 1.14 15.25 0.80
C ALA A 86 2.27 15.06 1.83
N ASP A 87 2.57 13.82 2.23
CA ASP A 87 3.57 13.46 3.24
C ASP A 87 4.64 12.53 2.63
N PRO A 88 5.64 13.07 1.91
CA PRO A 88 6.72 12.26 1.35
C PRO A 88 7.49 11.51 2.44
N GLY A 89 7.71 10.21 2.24
CA GLY A 89 8.50 9.37 3.17
C GLY A 89 7.75 8.90 4.41
N VAL A 90 6.42 9.04 4.43
CA VAL A 90 5.55 8.56 5.51
C VAL A 90 4.53 7.56 4.95
N LEU A 91 4.43 6.43 5.63
CA LEU A 91 3.36 5.45 5.47
C LEU A 91 2.37 5.64 6.62
N TRP A 92 1.09 5.66 6.30
CA TRP A 92 0.02 5.64 7.29
C TRP A 92 -0.47 4.21 7.43
N VAL A 93 -0.62 3.72 8.67
CA VAL A 93 -1.04 2.35 8.96
C VAL A 93 -2.08 2.30 10.07
N HIS A 94 -2.82 1.21 10.16
CA HIS A 94 -3.63 0.83 11.32
C HIS A 94 -3.44 -0.65 11.64
N ASN A 95 -3.72 -1.03 12.90
CA ASN A 95 -3.83 -2.43 13.28
C ASN A 95 -5.17 -3.02 12.84
N ASP A 96 -5.25 -4.34 12.92
CA ASP A 96 -6.43 -5.16 12.74
C ASP A 96 -7.41 -5.05 13.94
N SER A 97 -8.42 -5.93 13.95
CA SER A 97 -9.48 -6.07 14.95
C SER A 97 -8.94 -6.13 16.38
N GLY A 98 -9.65 -5.46 17.30
CA GLY A 98 -9.32 -5.46 18.72
C GLY A 98 -8.47 -4.29 19.20
N ASP A 99 -7.88 -3.49 18.30
CA ASP A 99 -7.26 -2.20 18.68
C ASP A 99 -8.30 -1.07 18.82
N VAL A 100 -7.86 0.08 19.32
CA VAL A 100 -8.64 1.32 19.34
C VAL A 100 -8.63 1.97 17.95
N PRO A 101 -9.65 2.79 17.60
CA PRO A 101 -9.71 3.45 16.30
C PRO A 101 -8.66 4.56 16.20
N ARG A 102 -7.45 4.21 15.76
CA ARG A 102 -6.32 5.12 15.58
C ARG A 102 -5.52 4.75 14.34
N VAL A 103 -4.78 5.72 13.81
CA VAL A 103 -3.83 5.53 12.72
C VAL A 103 -2.46 6.03 13.13
N PHE A 104 -1.43 5.40 12.59
CA PHE A 104 -0.04 5.71 12.87
C PHE A 104 0.63 6.24 11.61
N ALA A 105 1.43 7.30 11.75
CA ALA A 105 2.35 7.74 10.72
C ALA A 105 3.72 7.10 11.00
N VAL A 106 4.22 6.31 10.08
CA VAL A 106 5.47 5.55 10.18
C VAL A 106 6.42 6.02 9.08
N GLY A 107 7.66 6.34 9.43
CA GLY A 107 8.67 6.69 8.43
C GLY A 107 9.13 5.46 7.64
N LEU A 108 9.73 5.65 6.46
CA LEU A 108 10.34 4.53 5.72
C LEU A 108 11.43 3.80 6.49
N ASP A 109 12.01 4.45 7.52
CA ASP A 109 12.95 3.86 8.47
C ASP A 109 12.28 2.95 9.53
N GLY A 110 10.95 2.78 9.47
CA GLY A 110 10.16 2.00 10.42
C GLY A 110 9.81 2.72 11.73
N GLN A 111 10.29 3.96 11.93
CA GLN A 111 10.02 4.70 13.16
C GLN A 111 8.64 5.37 13.14
N THR A 112 7.84 5.13 14.17
CA THR A 112 6.58 5.86 14.40
C THR A 112 6.83 7.35 14.62
N LYS A 113 6.28 8.19 13.74
CA LYS A 113 6.41 9.65 13.80
C LYS A 113 5.24 10.29 14.54
N SER A 114 4.02 9.75 14.42
CA SER A 114 2.85 10.24 15.16
C SER A 114 1.72 9.21 15.22
N VAL A 115 0.77 9.42 16.14
CA VAL A 115 -0.42 8.58 16.34
C VAL A 115 -1.64 9.48 16.44
N HIS A 116 -2.72 9.13 15.74
CA HIS A 116 -3.94 9.93 15.67
C HIS A 116 -5.15 9.05 15.94
N GLU A 117 -5.89 9.36 17.01
CA GLU A 117 -7.17 8.71 17.29
C GLU A 117 -8.29 9.28 16.40
N LEU A 118 -9.08 8.40 15.81
CA LEU A 118 -10.20 8.74 14.95
C LEU A 118 -11.49 8.82 15.78
N ALA A 119 -11.74 10.02 16.30
CA ALA A 119 -12.86 10.29 17.19
C ALA A 119 -14.22 9.87 16.59
N GLY A 120 -14.97 9.07 17.34
CA GLY A 120 -16.30 8.58 16.93
C GLY A 120 -16.27 7.38 15.98
N ALA A 121 -15.10 6.94 15.52
CA ALA A 121 -14.96 5.72 14.76
C ALA A 121 -15.04 4.48 15.66
N LYS A 122 -15.29 3.33 15.04
CA LYS A 122 -15.23 2.01 15.67
C LYS A 122 -14.30 1.15 14.82
N ALA A 123 -13.31 0.54 15.46
CA ALA A 123 -12.42 -0.44 14.84
C ALA A 123 -12.94 -1.83 15.18
N ARG A 124 -13.83 -2.38 14.34
CA ARG A 124 -14.42 -3.71 14.57
C ARG A 124 -13.53 -4.78 13.94
N ASP A 125 -13.21 -4.58 12.66
CA ASP A 125 -12.38 -5.47 11.82
C ASP A 125 -11.86 -4.67 10.63
N TRP A 126 -10.84 -3.85 10.90
CA TRP A 126 -10.26 -2.92 9.93
C TRP A 126 -9.16 -3.62 9.14
N GLU A 127 -9.27 -3.61 7.82
CA GLU A 127 -8.42 -4.43 6.95
C GLU A 127 -7.68 -3.64 5.88
N ASP A 128 -8.24 -2.50 5.46
CA ASP A 128 -7.68 -1.71 4.36
C ASP A 128 -7.80 -0.22 4.64
N MET A 129 -6.92 0.57 4.03
CA MET A 129 -6.99 2.02 4.11
C MET A 129 -6.52 2.73 2.83
N ALA A 130 -7.09 3.90 2.61
CA ALA A 130 -6.66 4.81 1.55
C ALA A 130 -6.67 6.26 2.06
N ILE A 131 -5.82 7.10 1.47
CA ILE A 131 -5.77 8.54 1.78
C ILE A 131 -5.91 9.33 0.49
N SER A 132 -6.83 10.29 0.49
CA SER A 132 -7.01 11.22 -0.63
C SER A 132 -7.55 12.55 -0.13
N ASP A 133 -6.96 13.65 -0.60
CA ASP A 133 -7.36 15.03 -0.27
C ASP A 133 -7.50 15.30 1.25
N GLY A 134 -6.58 14.73 2.04
CA GLY A 134 -6.57 14.87 3.50
C GLY A 134 -7.66 14.07 4.22
N VAL A 135 -8.36 13.19 3.51
CA VAL A 135 -9.37 12.28 4.07
C VAL A 135 -8.77 10.88 4.14
N VAL A 136 -8.93 10.24 5.30
CA VAL A 136 -8.62 8.84 5.52
C VAL A 136 -9.89 8.01 5.31
N TYR A 137 -9.80 7.01 4.44
CA TYR A 137 -10.81 6.00 4.21
C TYR A 137 -10.33 4.70 4.84
N ILE A 138 -11.18 4.07 5.65
CA ILE A 138 -10.89 2.79 6.29
C ILE A 138 -11.94 1.77 5.87
N GLY A 139 -11.50 0.58 5.47
CA GLY A 139 -12.35 -0.57 5.19
C GLY A 139 -12.56 -1.40 6.46
N ASP A 140 -13.79 -1.41 6.96
CA ASP A 140 -14.26 -2.29 8.06
C ASP A 140 -15.13 -3.42 7.47
N ILE A 141 -14.82 -4.68 7.76
CA ILE A 141 -15.51 -5.84 7.15
C ILE A 141 -16.36 -6.68 8.12
N GLY A 142 -16.14 -6.65 9.44
CA GLY A 142 -16.62 -7.71 10.37
C GLY A 142 -16.58 -7.40 11.86
#